data_AF-X1U4E4-F1
#
_entry.id   AF-X1U4E4-F1
#
_cell.length_a   1.000
_cell.length_b   1.000
_cell.length_c   1.000
_cell.angle_alpha   90.00
_cell.angle_beta   90.00
_cell.angle_gamma   90.00
#
_symmetry.space_group_name_H-M   'P 1'
#
loop_
_entity.id
_entity.type
_entity.pdbx_description
1 polymer ?
#
loop_
_entity_poly.entity_id
_entity_poly.type
_entity_poly.pdbx_seq_one_letter_code
_entity_poly.pdbx_strand_id
1 'polypeptide(L)' 'MAKQGSKVLNFIAWLTGVIVSLAVGFAMVGGTLTLPTWLGGDIVAMIAGYIVLITTAIGVILAIINYK' A
#
# COMPACT_ATOMS: atom_id res chain seq x y z
N MET A 1 7.33 20.49 15.15
CA MET A 1 6.99 19.40 14.21
C MET A 1 6.84 20.02 12.83
N ALA A 2 7.54 19.46 11.83
CA ALA A 2 7.91 20.15 10.59
C ALA A 2 6.72 20.82 9.88
N LYS A 3 6.91 22.11 9.60
CA LYS A 3 6.01 23.05 8.94
C LYS A 3 5.40 22.46 7.67
N GLN A 4 4.07 22.34 7.66
CA GLN A 4 3.18 22.61 6.53
C GLN A 4 3.81 22.37 5.14
N GLY A 5 4.00 21.10 4.79
CA GLY A 5 4.29 20.72 3.41
C GLY A 5 3.18 21.27 2.50
N SER A 6 3.57 21.91 1.40
CA SER A 6 2.64 22.36 0.36
C SER A 6 1.62 21.25 0.06
N LYS A 7 0.35 21.61 -0.18
CA LYS A 7 -0.73 20.67 -0.54
C LYS A 7 -0.28 19.69 -1.64
N VAL A 8 0.57 20.15 -2.54
CA VAL A 8 1.20 19.36 -3.61
C VAL A 8 2.19 18.31 -3.07
N LEU A 9 3.04 18.65 -2.11
CA LEU A 9 4.00 17.71 -1.52
C LEU A 9 3.27 16.60 -0.76
N ASN A 10 2.20 16.93 -0.02
CA ASN A 10 1.37 15.94 0.66
C ASN A 10 0.65 15.02 -0.34
N PHE A 11 0.16 15.56 -1.46
CA PHE A 11 -0.42 14.76 -2.53
C PHE A 11 0.60 13.79 -3.16
N ILE A 12 1.80 14.27 -3.46
CA ILE A 12 2.87 13.44 -4.02
C ILE A 12 3.24 12.33 -3.03
N ALA A 13 3.44 12.65 -1.75
CA ALA A 13 3.76 11.66 -0.72
C ALA A 13 2.66 10.59 -0.58
N TRP A 14 1.39 11.00 -0.60
CA TRP A 14 0.25 10.08 -0.60
C TRP A 14 0.25 9.18 -1.84
N LEU A 15 0.40 9.77 -3.04
CA LEU A 15 0.40 9.02 -4.30
C LEU A 15 1.56 8.02 -4.37
N THR A 16 2.76 8.43 -3.95
CA THR A 16 3.91 7.52 -3.84
C THR A 16 3.60 6.37 -2.87
N GLY A 17 3.00 6.66 -1.72
CA GLY A 17 2.56 5.63 -0.77
C GLY A 17 1.59 4.62 -1.39
N VAL A 18 0.59 5.10 -2.14
CA VAL A 18 -0.38 4.23 -2.85
C VAL A 18 0.33 3.33 -3.85
N ILE A 19 1.22 3.88 -4.68
CA ILE A 19 1.94 3.12 -5.71
C ILE A 19 2.82 2.05 -5.07
N VAL A 20 3.56 2.39 -4.01
CA VAL A 20 4.43 1.44 -3.30
C VAL A 20 3.60 0.34 -2.64
N SER A 21 2.49 0.66 -1.98
CA SER A 21 1.59 -0.34 -1.37
C SER A 21 1.02 -1.31 -2.40
N LEU A 22 0.59 -0.83 -3.56
CA LEU A 22 0.10 -1.68 -4.65
C LEU A 22 1.23 -2.56 -5.21
N ALA A 23 2.41 -1.99 -5.45
CA ALA A 23 3.56 -2.74 -5.96
C ALA A 23 3.96 -3.88 -5.02
N VAL A 24 4.04 -3.60 -3.71
CA VAL A 24 4.36 -4.62 -2.70
C VAL A 24 3.24 -5.66 -2.58
N GLY A 25 1.96 -5.23 -2.59
CA GLY A 25 0.82 -6.13 -2.58
C GLY A 25 0.82 -7.13 -3.74
N PHE A 26 1.02 -6.63 -4.97
CA PHE A 26 1.12 -7.50 -6.15
C PHE A 26 2.38 -8.38 -6.13
N ALA A 27 3.52 -7.88 -5.64
CA ALA A 27 4.73 -8.68 -5.51
C ALA A 27 4.57 -9.84 -4.51
N MET A 28 3.84 -9.61 -3.41
CA MET A 28 3.51 -10.65 -2.43
C MET A 28 2.50 -11.68 -2.95
N VAL A 29 1.48 -11.25 -3.70
CA VAL A 29 0.51 -12.17 -4.32
C VAL A 29 1.14 -12.98 -5.45
N GLY A 30 2.01 -12.36 -6.25
CA GLY A 30 2.69 -13.02 -7.36
C GLY A 30 3.83 -13.97 -6.97
N GLY A 31 4.15 -14.07 -5.68
CA GLY A 31 5.28 -14.89 -5.19
C GLY A 31 6.67 -14.32 -5.50
N THR A 32 6.75 -13.12 -6.09
CA THR A 32 8.00 -12.41 -6.34
C THR A 32 8.64 -11.93 -5.04
N LEU A 33 7.82 -11.62 -4.03
CA LEU A 33 8.24 -11.23 -2.69
C LEU A 33 7.71 -12.24 -1.68
N THR A 34 8.59 -13.09 -1.18
CA THR A 34 8.26 -14.08 -0.15
C THR A 34 8.61 -13.55 1.22
N LEU A 35 7.86 -13.97 2.24
CA LEU A 35 8.22 -13.69 3.62
C LEU A 35 9.10 -14.82 4.15
N PRO A 36 10.10 -14.50 4.98
CA PRO A 36 10.90 -15.53 5.62
C PRO A 36 10.01 -16.43 6.50
N THR A 37 10.39 -17.70 6.64
CA THR A 37 9.57 -18.75 7.26
C THR A 37 9.12 -18.45 8.69
N TRP A 38 9.90 -17.66 9.44
CA TRP A 38 9.54 -17.20 10.79
C TRP A 38 8.39 -16.17 10.84
N LEU A 39 8.09 -15.52 9.71
CA LEU A 39 7.00 -14.55 9.55
C LEU A 39 5.76 -15.14 8.86
N GLY A 40 5.73 -16.47 8.67
CA GLY A 40 4.59 -17.18 8.10
C GLY A 40 4.76 -17.68 6.66
N GLY A 41 5.96 -17.50 6.07
CA GLY A 41 6.29 -18.04 4.76
C GLY A 41 5.40 -17.53 3.62
N ASP A 42 5.35 -18.30 2.53
CA ASP A 42 4.71 -17.89 1.28
C ASP A 42 3.18 -17.74 1.39
N ILE A 43 2.55 -18.56 2.23
CA ILE A 43 1.09 -18.55 2.42
C ILE A 43 0.65 -17.25 3.10
N VAL A 44 1.35 -16.85 4.18
CA VAL A 44 1.02 -15.61 4.90
C VAL A 44 1.39 -14.39 4.07
N ALA A 45 2.49 -14.44 3.31
CA ALA A 45 2.85 -13.39 2.35
C ALA A 45 1.72 -13.15 1.34
N MET A 46 1.18 -14.22 0.74
CA MET A 46 0.10 -14.12 -0.24
C MET A 46 -1.18 -13.51 0.38
N ILE A 47 -1.58 -13.97 1.57
CA ILE A 47 -2.76 -13.44 2.28
C ILE A 47 -2.56 -11.95 2.61
N ALA A 48 -1.39 -11.58 3.13
CA ALA A 48 -1.04 -10.20 3.42
C ALA A 48 -1.08 -9.33 2.15
N GLY A 49 -0.58 -9.85 1.03
CA GLY A 49 -0.66 -9.20 -0.28
C GLY A 49 -2.09 -8.86 -0.68
N TYR A 50 -3.02 -9.82 -0.57
CA TYR A 50 -4.44 -9.57 -0.87
C TYR A 50 -5.07 -8.54 0.07
N ILE A 51 -4.76 -8.58 1.37
CA ILE A 51 -5.24 -7.60 2.34
C ILE A 51 -4.76 -6.19 1.97
N VAL A 52 -3.48 -6.04 1.64
CA VAL A 52 -2.90 -4.76 1.23
C VAL A 52 -3.55 -4.23 -0.03
N LEU A 53 -3.78 -5.09 -1.04
CA LEU A 53 -4.42 -4.69 -2.29
C LEU A 53 -5.85 -4.18 -2.06
N ILE A 54 -6.66 -4.92 -1.28
CA ILE A 54 -8.05 -4.54 -0.99
C ILE A 54 -8.10 -3.25 -0.17
N THR A 55 -7.31 -3.17 0.90
CA THR A 55 -7.30 -1.99 1.79
C THR A 55 -6.77 -0.75 1.08
N THR A 56 -5.77 -0.90 0.22
CA THR A 56 -5.24 0.21 -0.60
C THR A 56 -6.28 0.66 -1.63
N ALA A 57 -6.96 -0.27 -2.31
CA ALA A 57 -8.02 0.07 -3.26
C ALA A 57 -9.17 0.84 -2.58
N ILE A 58 -9.66 0.35 -1.43
CA ILE A 58 -10.70 1.05 -0.65
C ILE A 58 -10.18 2.42 -0.19
N GLY A 59 -8.95 2.49 0.31
CA GLY A 59 -8.33 3.74 0.76
C GLY A 59 -8.24 4.78 -0.36
N VAL A 60 -7.86 4.37 -1.58
CA VAL A 60 -7.83 5.25 -2.75
C VAL A 60 -9.24 5.71 -3.14
N ILE A 61 -10.22 4.79 -3.18
CA ILE A 61 -11.61 5.13 -3.49
C ILE A 61 -12.15 6.17 -2.49
N LEU A 62 -11.97 5.92 -1.18
CA LEU A 62 -12.38 6.83 -0.13
C LEU A 62 -11.66 8.17 -0.24
N ALA A 63 -10.36 8.16 -0.51
CA ALA A 63 -9.58 9.38 -0.68
C ALA A 63 -10.12 10.23 -1.84
N ILE A 64 -10.50 9.61 -2.96
CA ILE A 64 -11.09 10.32 -4.11
C ILE A 64 -12.47 10.88 -3.75
N ILE A 65 -13.32 10.11 -3.06
CA ILE A 65 -14.68 10.53 -2.67
C ILE A 65 -14.62 11.67 -1.64
N ASN A 66 -13.71 11.60 -0.66
CA ASN A 66 -13.55 12.59 0.40
C ASN A 66 -12.56 13.72 0.04
N TYR A 67 -12.07 13.82 -1.19
CA TYR A 67 -11.16 14.90 -1.61
C TYR A 67 -11.85 16.27 -1.80
N LYS A 68 -13.09 16.43 -1.30
CA LYS A 68 -13.82 17.71 -1.28
C LYS A 68 -13.33 18.62 -0.17
#